data_AF-A0AAD8QLN6-F1
#
_entry.id   AF-A0AAD8QLN6-F1
#
_cell.length_a   1.000
_cell.length_b   1.000
_cell.length_c   1.000
_cell.angle_alpha   90.00
_cell.angle_beta   90.00
_cell.angle_gamma   90.00
#
_symmetry.space_group_name_H-M   'P 1'
#
loop_
_entity.id
_entity.type
_entity.pdbx_description
1 polymer ?
#
loop_
_entity_poly.entity_id
_entity_poly.type
_entity_poly.pdbx_seq_one_letter_code
_entity_poly.pdbx_strand_id
1 'polypeptide(L)'
;MENYSLLMGDSSGDEDGGGVDGGAFRGTSPSGGVRNRDSCPPDLGFAMAAAGRRIKSFKFNNKHFHPTVAFKIYGNPVTMKLKDFCAALDIAPAGTARKIEDNPRVLLELYREITNDDCRTIQRGKIRNIQLPAIKYFAYYLATSILGRENTSNISSYHLAFLIAALTGETPYHLGALVARRLSNKGPIYGGIIASRILARLDLPLDPTDVEIPPVRLDIAAMKSHQFVTADSSMDNIVYRMLFADGDEREVLLPQTDLFSVGRKPWSRSKEEVDEQLKIQGFHQQHDSEDAEPSYDYTVTYPVASSSTYLEPGRSSSYYGDTTSWGPWE
;
A
#
# COMPACT_ATOMS: atom_id res chain seq x y z
N MET A 1 18.50 -1.78 59.27
CA MET A 1 17.64 -0.97 60.16
C MET A 1 16.21 -1.35 59.85
N GLU A 2 15.60 -2.05 60.82
CA GLU A 2 14.17 -2.32 61.07
C GLU A 2 13.34 -2.88 59.89
N ASN A 3 13.17 -4.20 59.74
CA ASN A 3 12.32 -5.15 60.51
C ASN A 3 10.88 -4.69 60.75
N TYR A 4 9.92 -5.33 60.08
CA TYR A 4 8.77 -5.98 60.74
C TYR A 4 8.37 -7.23 59.94
N SER A 5 8.35 -8.36 60.65
CA SER A 5 7.94 -9.70 60.23
C SER A 5 6.64 -10.09 60.93
N LEU A 6 6.03 -11.18 60.43
CA LEU A 6 5.06 -12.08 61.09
C LEU A 6 3.61 -11.55 61.13
N LEU A 7 2.52 -12.31 60.97
CA LEU A 7 2.17 -13.74 60.87
C LEU A 7 0.62 -13.70 60.74
N MET A 8 -0.16 -14.58 60.09
CA MET A 8 -0.44 -16.00 60.32
C MET A 8 -1.77 -16.28 59.59
N GLY A 9 -2.00 -17.53 59.15
CA GLY A 9 -3.36 -18.03 58.95
C GLY A 9 -3.52 -19.10 57.88
N ASP A 10 -2.97 -20.30 58.11
CA ASP A 10 -3.47 -21.54 57.49
C ASP A 10 -4.82 -21.91 58.10
N SER A 11 -5.77 -22.37 57.28
CA SER A 11 -6.83 -23.28 57.74
C SER A 11 -7.31 -24.16 56.58
N SER A 12 -7.15 -25.47 56.81
CA SER A 12 -7.64 -26.63 56.08
C SER A 12 -9.18 -26.75 56.07
N GLY A 13 -9.71 -27.47 55.08
CA GLY A 13 -11.10 -27.95 55.08
C GLY A 13 -11.44 -28.75 53.83
N ASP A 14 -11.38 -30.07 53.96
CA ASP A 14 -11.76 -31.08 52.98
C ASP A 14 -13.29 -31.33 52.92
N GLU A 15 -13.69 -32.00 51.82
CA GLU A 15 -14.78 -32.97 51.65
C GLU A 15 -16.24 -32.57 51.35
N ASP A 16 -16.65 -33.08 50.18
CA ASP A 16 -17.84 -33.88 49.87
C ASP A 16 -19.25 -33.29 49.78
N GLY A 17 -19.82 -33.46 48.58
CA GLY A 17 -21.00 -34.31 48.42
C GLY A 17 -22.26 -33.66 47.83
N GLY A 18 -22.76 -34.25 46.75
CA GLY A 18 -24.21 -34.28 46.44
C GLY A 18 -24.63 -33.60 45.14
N GLY A 19 -24.86 -34.39 44.10
CA GLY A 19 -25.54 -33.96 42.88
C GLY A 19 -27.06 -34.07 42.98
N VAL A 20 -27.78 -33.45 42.03
CA VAL A 20 -29.05 -33.96 41.45
C VAL A 20 -29.26 -33.35 40.06
N ASP A 21 -29.90 -34.15 39.22
CA ASP A 21 -30.22 -34.04 37.81
C ASP A 21 -30.96 -32.79 37.32
N GLY A 22 -30.84 -32.55 36.01
CA GLY A 22 -31.97 -32.03 35.23
C GLY A 22 -31.60 -31.27 33.96
N GLY A 23 -31.97 -31.83 32.79
CA GLY A 23 -32.39 -30.98 31.67
C GLY A 23 -31.67 -31.19 30.35
N ALA A 24 -32.14 -32.20 29.62
CA ALA A 24 -32.07 -32.39 28.17
C ALA A 24 -31.74 -31.16 27.29
N PHE A 25 -30.70 -31.28 26.47
CA PHE A 25 -30.68 -30.70 25.13
C PHE A 25 -30.14 -31.72 24.13
N ARG A 26 -31.06 -32.46 23.50
CA ARG A 26 -30.80 -33.08 22.19
C ARG A 26 -30.94 -32.00 21.14
N GLY A 27 -29.87 -31.73 20.43
CA GLY A 27 -29.84 -30.82 19.29
C GLY A 27 -28.65 -31.14 18.39
N THR A 28 -28.87 -32.11 17.52
CA THR A 28 -28.19 -32.34 16.23
C THR A 28 -27.17 -31.27 15.81
N SER A 29 -25.92 -31.67 15.70
CA SER A 29 -24.93 -30.97 14.88
C SER A 29 -25.07 -31.43 13.42
N PRO A 30 -25.34 -30.53 12.47
CA PRO A 30 -24.85 -30.68 11.12
C PRO A 30 -23.67 -29.74 10.92
N SER A 31 -22.51 -30.34 10.65
CA SER A 31 -21.49 -29.88 9.71
C SER A 31 -21.65 -28.44 9.19
N GLY A 32 -21.01 -27.49 9.88
CA GLY A 32 -20.80 -26.15 9.36
C GLY A 32 -19.74 -26.21 8.26
N GLY A 33 -20.21 -26.13 7.02
CA GLY A 33 -19.38 -26.15 5.82
C GLY A 33 -18.27 -25.10 5.85
N VAL A 34 -17.10 -25.56 5.46
CA VAL A 34 -15.96 -24.77 4.98
C VAL A 34 -16.49 -23.72 4.02
N ARG A 35 -16.45 -22.44 4.42
CA ARG A 35 -16.67 -21.34 3.46
C ARG A 35 -15.42 -21.26 2.60
N ASN A 36 -15.53 -21.79 1.38
CA ASN A 36 -14.62 -21.51 0.28
C ASN A 36 -14.32 -20.01 0.24
N ARG A 37 -13.04 -19.66 0.34
CA ARG A 37 -12.52 -18.30 0.12
C ARG A 37 -12.34 -17.98 -1.37
N ASP A 38 -12.88 -18.80 -2.26
CA ASP A 38 -12.72 -18.69 -3.71
C ASP A 38 -13.97 -18.10 -4.38
N SER A 39 -14.32 -16.88 -3.98
CA SER A 39 -15.31 -16.07 -4.69
C SER A 39 -14.85 -14.62 -4.68
N CYS A 40 -13.75 -14.35 -5.38
CA CYS A 40 -13.58 -13.02 -5.95
C CYS A 40 -14.75 -12.79 -6.92
N PRO A 41 -15.61 -11.78 -6.72
CA PRO A 41 -16.60 -11.45 -7.73
C PRO A 41 -15.88 -11.06 -9.03
N PRO A 42 -16.32 -11.59 -10.19
CA PRO A 42 -15.80 -11.15 -11.47
C PRO A 42 -16.38 -9.77 -11.79
N ASP A 43 -15.59 -8.93 -12.46
CA ASP A 43 -16.00 -7.66 -13.07
C ASP A 43 -16.63 -6.59 -12.16
N LEU A 44 -15.76 -5.86 -11.47
CA LEU A 44 -15.93 -4.42 -11.27
C LEU A 44 -14.73 -3.71 -11.90
N GLY A 45 -14.74 -3.61 -13.23
CA GLY A 45 -13.87 -2.72 -13.98
C GLY A 45 -14.19 -1.28 -13.59
N PHE A 46 -13.59 -0.79 -12.51
CA PHE A 46 -13.65 0.62 -12.16
C PHE A 46 -12.78 1.39 -13.16
N ALA A 47 -13.44 1.89 -14.19
CA ALA A 47 -13.03 3.04 -14.98
C ALA A 47 -12.61 4.17 -14.02
N MET A 48 -11.32 4.25 -13.71
CA MET A 48 -10.77 5.42 -13.03
C MET A 48 -10.73 6.53 -14.06
N ALA A 49 -10.71 7.81 -13.71
CA ALA A 49 -10.70 8.86 -14.73
C ALA A 49 -9.81 10.05 -14.31
N ALA A 50 -9.12 10.72 -15.24
CA ALA A 50 -8.07 11.69 -14.99
C ALA A 50 -8.64 13.04 -14.51
N ALA A 51 -8.24 13.45 -13.32
CA ALA A 51 -8.87 14.48 -12.49
C ALA A 51 -8.45 15.92 -12.79
N GLY A 52 -8.11 16.27 -14.04
CA GLY A 52 -7.67 17.64 -14.35
C GLY A 52 -8.69 18.73 -14.00
N ARG A 53 -9.99 18.41 -13.87
CA ARG A 53 -11.06 19.41 -13.65
C ARG A 53 -12.13 19.08 -12.59
N ARG A 54 -12.07 17.92 -11.91
CA ARG A 54 -13.23 17.40 -11.15
C ARG A 54 -13.45 18.03 -9.80
N ILE A 55 -12.47 17.91 -8.91
CA ILE A 55 -12.57 18.38 -7.54
C ILE A 55 -11.49 19.41 -7.27
N LYS A 56 -11.91 20.60 -6.86
CA LYS A 56 -11.02 21.71 -6.55
C LYS A 56 -11.21 22.20 -5.13
N SER A 57 -10.20 22.91 -4.63
CA SER A 57 -10.32 23.73 -3.43
C SER A 57 -10.71 22.96 -2.16
N PHE A 58 -9.93 21.93 -1.81
CA PHE A 58 -10.09 21.21 -0.56
C PHE A 58 -9.79 22.09 0.66
N LYS A 59 -10.64 21.98 1.68
CA LYS A 59 -10.45 22.54 3.02
C LYS A 59 -10.76 21.44 4.03
N PHE A 60 -9.82 21.19 4.93
CA PHE A 60 -10.04 20.30 6.06
C PHE A 60 -10.24 21.11 7.33
N ASN A 61 -11.39 20.93 7.97
CA ASN A 61 -11.70 21.57 9.24
C ASN A 61 -11.65 20.54 10.37
N ASN A 62 -10.67 20.68 11.26
CA ASN A 62 -10.43 19.73 12.34
C ASN A 62 -11.03 20.20 13.68
N LYS A 63 -12.31 20.58 13.67
CA LYS A 63 -13.04 20.88 14.92
C LYS A 63 -13.12 19.62 15.78
N HIS A 64 -12.83 19.78 17.08
CA HIS A 64 -12.68 18.67 18.04
C HIS A 64 -13.79 17.61 18.02
N PHE A 65 -15.03 17.98 17.72
CA PHE A 65 -16.19 17.08 17.73
C PHE A 65 -16.80 16.82 16.35
N HIS A 66 -16.54 17.70 15.37
CA HIS A 66 -17.19 17.66 14.06
C HIS A 66 -16.18 17.98 12.96
N PRO A 67 -15.20 17.09 12.72
CA PRO A 67 -14.28 17.29 11.61
C PRO A 67 -15.03 17.17 10.28
N THR A 68 -14.77 18.11 9.37
CA THR A 68 -15.41 18.17 8.04
C THR A 68 -14.38 18.36 6.95
N VAL A 69 -14.74 17.90 5.76
CA VAL A 69 -13.98 18.11 4.52
C VAL A 69 -14.89 18.88 3.58
N ALA A 70 -14.43 20.05 3.13
CA ALA A 70 -15.12 20.88 2.14
C ALA A 70 -14.30 20.93 0.86
N PHE A 71 -14.96 20.89 -0.29
CA PHE A 71 -14.35 20.92 -1.61
C PHE A 71 -15.36 21.34 -2.67
N LYS A 72 -14.94 21.66 -3.89
CA LYS A 72 -15.81 21.97 -5.02
C LYS A 72 -15.81 20.83 -6.02
N ILE A 73 -16.96 20.24 -6.34
CA ILE A 73 -17.12 19.27 -7.44
C ILE A 73 -17.79 19.98 -8.62
N TYR A 74 -17.16 20.00 -9.80
CA TYR A 74 -17.69 20.69 -10.99
C TYR A 74 -18.10 22.16 -10.70
N GLY A 75 -17.37 22.83 -9.81
CA GLY A 75 -17.66 24.20 -9.36
C GLY A 75 -18.61 24.31 -8.17
N ASN A 76 -19.39 23.27 -7.87
CA ASN A 76 -20.37 23.27 -6.78
C ASN A 76 -19.71 22.97 -5.42
N PRO A 77 -19.89 23.83 -4.40
CA PRO A 77 -19.34 23.57 -3.08
C PRO A 77 -20.07 22.40 -2.40
N VAL A 78 -19.29 21.46 -1.89
CA VAL A 78 -19.73 20.30 -1.12
C VAL A 78 -19.00 20.30 0.21
N THR A 79 -19.71 20.07 1.30
CA THR A 79 -19.14 19.83 2.63
C THR A 79 -19.69 18.54 3.19
N MET A 80 -18.83 17.65 3.65
CA MET A 80 -19.22 16.39 4.27
C MET A 80 -18.47 16.15 5.59
N LYS A 81 -19.04 15.32 6.45
CA LYS A 81 -18.38 14.90 7.69
C LYS A 81 -17.18 14.04 7.34
N LEU A 82 -16.13 14.07 8.17
CA LEU A 82 -14.95 13.23 7.97
C LEU A 82 -15.30 11.73 7.89
N LYS A 83 -16.29 11.27 8.66
CA LYS A 83 -16.79 9.89 8.60
C LYS A 83 -17.31 9.52 7.21
N ASP A 84 -18.09 10.41 6.59
CA ASP A 84 -18.66 10.18 5.26
C ASP A 84 -17.58 10.24 4.18
N PHE A 85 -16.61 11.14 4.34
CA PHE A 85 -15.41 11.18 3.50
C PHE A 85 -14.60 9.89 3.60
N CYS A 86 -14.43 9.32 4.80
CA CYS A 86 -13.73 8.05 4.98
C CYS A 86 -14.50 6.89 4.35
N ALA A 87 -15.83 6.87 4.50
CA ALA A 87 -16.69 5.88 3.84
C ALA A 87 -16.62 5.99 2.31
N ALA A 88 -16.50 7.20 1.75
CA ALA A 88 -16.29 7.37 0.31
C ALA A 88 -14.98 6.72 -0.15
N LEU A 89 -13.91 6.86 0.63
CA LEU A 89 -12.58 6.34 0.32
C LEU A 89 -12.36 4.88 0.72
N ASP A 90 -13.37 4.22 1.31
CA ASP A 90 -13.26 2.88 1.88
C ASP A 90 -12.13 2.76 2.93
N ILE A 91 -12.03 3.79 3.77
CA ILE A 91 -11.04 3.87 4.86
C ILE A 91 -11.78 3.81 6.19
N ALA A 92 -11.29 2.98 7.12
CA ALA A 92 -11.83 2.93 8.47
C ALA A 92 -11.68 4.29 9.17
N PRO A 93 -12.74 4.86 9.78
CA PRO A 93 -12.68 6.12 10.52
C PRO A 93 -12.10 5.90 11.93
N ALA A 94 -10.85 5.44 12.00
CA ALA A 94 -10.16 5.06 13.22
C ALA A 94 -8.84 5.84 13.39
N GLY A 95 -8.31 5.86 14.62
CA GLY A 95 -7.05 6.52 14.94
C GLY A 95 -7.15 8.00 15.28
N THR A 96 -6.01 8.63 15.58
CA THR A 96 -5.98 10.05 15.97
C THR A 96 -6.05 10.97 14.76
N ALA A 97 -7.04 11.86 14.75
CA ALA A 97 -7.12 12.96 13.79
C ALA A 97 -6.21 14.13 14.18
N ARG A 98 -5.25 13.99 15.09
CA ARG A 98 -4.22 15.02 15.36
C ARG A 98 -3.18 15.08 14.24
N LYS A 99 -2.44 16.18 14.14
CA LYS A 99 -1.30 16.28 13.21
C LYS A 99 -0.24 15.27 13.68
N ILE A 100 0.43 14.61 12.74
CA ILE A 100 1.60 13.79 13.08
C ILE A 100 2.68 14.71 13.65
N GLU A 101 3.27 14.30 14.77
CA GLU A 101 4.39 14.98 15.41
C GLU A 101 5.63 15.00 14.50
N ASP A 102 6.57 15.89 14.78
CA ASP A 102 7.76 16.05 13.94
C ASP A 102 8.72 14.86 14.04
N ASN A 103 8.72 14.15 15.18
CA ASN A 103 9.58 12.99 15.45
C ASN A 103 8.79 11.76 15.95
N PRO A 104 7.95 11.15 15.10
CA PRO A 104 7.05 10.08 15.50
C PRO A 104 7.81 8.74 15.63
N ARG A 105 8.12 8.32 16.87
CA ARG A 105 8.92 7.12 17.18
C ARG A 105 8.44 5.86 16.45
N VAL A 106 7.14 5.58 16.52
CA VAL A 106 6.52 4.40 15.88
C VAL A 106 6.76 4.38 14.36
N LEU A 107 6.70 5.54 13.70
CA LEU A 107 6.95 5.61 12.25
C LEU A 107 8.44 5.50 11.91
N LEU A 108 9.32 5.96 12.80
CA LEU A 108 10.77 5.81 12.65
C LEU A 108 11.22 4.36 12.81
N GLU A 109 10.65 3.66 13.78
CA GLU A 109 10.88 2.22 13.98
C GLU A 109 10.44 1.43 12.76
N LEU A 110 9.23 1.71 12.24
CA LEU A 110 8.78 1.09 10.99
C LEU A 110 9.71 1.41 9.82
N TYR A 111 10.16 2.67 9.68
CA TYR A 111 11.07 3.05 8.59
C TYR A 111 12.36 2.24 8.64
N ARG A 112 12.97 2.10 9.82
CA ARG A 112 14.17 1.28 10.01
C ARG A 112 13.89 -0.18 9.66
N GLU A 113 12.78 -0.73 10.14
CA GLU A 113 12.41 -2.12 9.86
C GLU A 113 12.28 -2.41 8.36
N ILE A 114 11.61 -1.55 7.58
CA ILE A 114 11.38 -1.80 6.14
C ILE A 114 12.58 -1.45 5.25
N THR A 115 13.62 -0.83 5.82
CA THR A 115 14.83 -0.39 5.09
C THR A 115 16.13 -1.05 5.60
N ASN A 116 16.00 -2.08 6.43
CA ASN A 116 17.14 -2.76 7.07
C ASN A 116 18.05 -1.81 7.86
N ASP A 117 17.45 -1.11 8.81
CA ASP A 117 18.11 -0.18 9.74
C ASP A 117 18.76 1.05 9.09
N ASP A 118 18.18 1.58 8.01
CA ASP A 118 18.53 2.92 7.52
C ASP A 118 18.26 3.96 8.64
N CYS A 119 19.35 4.47 9.22
CA CYS A 119 19.30 5.39 10.35
C CYS A 119 18.95 6.84 9.96
N ARG A 120 18.75 7.13 8.67
CA ARG A 120 18.35 8.46 8.19
C ARG A 120 17.00 8.87 8.77
N THR A 121 16.82 10.18 8.91
CA THR A 121 15.52 10.75 9.27
C THR A 121 14.50 10.50 8.15
N ILE A 122 13.21 10.41 8.51
CA ILE A 122 12.10 10.24 7.54
C ILE A 122 12.18 11.28 6.41
N GLN A 123 12.58 12.53 6.72
CA GLN A 123 12.70 13.61 5.75
C GLN A 123 13.77 13.37 4.68
N ARG A 124 14.81 12.59 5.00
CA ARG A 124 15.89 12.21 4.09
C ARG A 124 15.68 10.83 3.47
N GLY A 125 14.69 10.07 3.95
CA GLY A 125 14.38 8.73 3.46
C GLY A 125 13.84 8.72 2.04
N LYS A 126 14.13 7.63 1.32
CA LYS A 126 13.69 7.42 -0.06
C LYS A 126 12.87 6.13 -0.15
N ILE A 127 11.84 6.14 -0.98
CA ILE A 127 11.03 4.95 -1.26
C ILE A 127 11.90 3.83 -1.85
N ARG A 128 12.90 4.17 -2.67
CA ARG A 128 13.84 3.19 -3.24
C ARG A 128 14.61 2.36 -2.20
N ASN A 129 14.75 2.87 -0.97
CA ASN A 129 15.47 2.18 0.10
C ASN A 129 14.61 1.11 0.80
N ILE A 130 13.30 1.09 0.57
CA ILE A 130 12.43 0.03 1.08
C ILE A 130 12.88 -1.29 0.44
N GLN A 131 13.11 -2.33 1.22
CA GLN A 131 13.68 -3.56 0.65
C GLN A 131 12.64 -4.42 -0.08
N LEU A 132 11.45 -4.61 0.49
CA LEU A 132 10.46 -5.49 -0.12
C LEU A 132 9.77 -4.83 -1.32
N PRO A 133 9.74 -5.49 -2.50
CA PRO A 133 9.08 -4.96 -3.69
C PRO A 133 7.62 -4.57 -3.45
N ALA A 134 6.83 -5.43 -2.78
CA ALA A 134 5.42 -5.17 -2.51
C ALA A 134 5.20 -3.87 -1.72
N ILE A 135 6.00 -3.66 -0.66
CA ILE A 135 5.93 -2.46 0.19
C ILE A 135 6.43 -1.23 -0.60
N LYS A 136 7.51 -1.38 -1.38
CA LYS A 136 8.07 -0.31 -2.22
C LYS A 136 7.06 0.18 -3.26
N TYR A 137 6.40 -0.74 -3.98
CA TYR A 137 5.36 -0.38 -4.95
C TYR A 137 4.15 0.25 -4.30
N PHE A 138 3.70 -0.27 -3.15
CA PHE A 138 2.58 0.32 -2.43
C PHE A 138 2.92 1.75 -1.95
N ALA A 139 4.13 1.98 -1.44
CA ALA A 139 4.59 3.32 -1.07
C ALA A 139 4.64 4.28 -2.26
N TYR A 140 5.08 3.80 -3.44
CA TYR A 140 5.07 4.57 -4.67
C TYR A 140 3.64 4.92 -5.13
N TYR A 141 2.73 3.94 -5.11
CA TYR A 141 1.31 4.14 -5.40
C TYR A 141 0.68 5.19 -4.47
N LEU A 142 1.03 5.17 -3.17
CA LEU A 142 0.59 6.21 -2.24
C LEU A 142 1.10 7.58 -2.65
N ALA A 143 2.37 7.70 -3.08
CA ALA A 143 2.97 8.96 -3.49
C ALA A 143 2.24 9.58 -4.71
N THR A 144 1.92 8.77 -5.73
CA THR A 144 1.31 9.23 -6.98
C THR A 144 -0.20 9.43 -6.86
N SER A 145 -0.89 8.46 -6.26
CA SER A 145 -2.33 8.29 -6.45
C SER A 145 -3.16 8.80 -5.27
N ILE A 146 -2.61 8.76 -4.06
CA ILE A 146 -3.32 9.16 -2.82
C ILE A 146 -2.79 10.48 -2.26
N LEU A 147 -1.46 10.64 -2.22
CA LEU A 147 -0.82 11.80 -1.61
C LEU A 147 -0.49 12.90 -2.62
N GLY A 148 -0.52 12.62 -3.92
CA GLY A 148 -0.30 13.61 -4.96
C GLY A 148 1.01 14.38 -4.78
N ARG A 149 2.13 13.64 -4.74
CA ARG A 149 3.45 14.24 -4.57
C ARG A 149 4.08 14.49 -5.93
N GLU A 150 4.60 15.71 -6.12
CA GLU A 150 5.49 16.03 -7.24
C GLU A 150 6.79 15.21 -7.16
N ASN A 151 7.36 15.12 -5.94
CA ASN A 151 8.51 14.25 -5.67
C ASN A 151 8.01 12.92 -5.08
N THR A 152 7.92 11.92 -5.97
CA THR A 152 7.50 10.55 -5.72
C THR A 152 8.63 9.64 -5.22
N SER A 153 9.87 10.16 -5.12
CA SER A 153 11.02 9.40 -4.64
C SER A 153 11.21 9.47 -3.12
N ASN A 154 10.75 10.56 -2.48
CA ASN A 154 10.92 10.77 -1.04
C ASN A 154 9.84 10.07 -0.23
N ILE A 155 10.25 9.42 0.87
CA ILE A 155 9.30 8.95 1.88
C ILE A 155 8.83 10.11 2.76
N SER A 156 7.74 9.92 3.48
CA SER A 156 7.15 10.93 4.37
C SER A 156 6.40 10.24 5.50
N SER A 157 6.12 10.95 6.58
CA SER A 157 5.32 10.41 7.69
C SER A 157 3.93 9.97 7.24
N TYR A 158 3.38 10.55 6.17
CA TYR A 158 2.07 10.11 5.64
C TYR A 158 2.21 8.73 5.00
N HIS A 159 3.26 8.49 4.20
CA HIS A 159 3.51 7.15 3.64
C HIS A 159 3.62 6.13 4.77
N LEU A 160 4.43 6.41 5.79
CA LEU A 160 4.65 5.49 6.91
C LEU A 160 3.38 5.24 7.73
N ALA A 161 2.51 6.24 7.89
CA ALA A 161 1.21 6.07 8.55
C ALA A 161 0.26 5.14 7.75
N PHE A 162 0.31 5.18 6.42
CA PHE A 162 -0.43 4.21 5.59
C PHE A 162 0.22 2.82 5.62
N LEU A 163 1.55 2.77 5.58
CA LEU A 163 2.29 1.51 5.62
C LEU A 163 2.06 0.76 6.93
N ILE A 164 2.11 1.44 8.08
CA ILE A 164 1.84 0.78 9.37
C ILE A 164 0.44 0.18 9.38
N ALA A 165 -0.58 0.94 8.95
CA ALA A 165 -1.94 0.44 8.89
C ALA A 165 -2.11 -0.76 7.95
N ALA A 166 -1.43 -0.75 6.81
CA ALA A 166 -1.49 -1.85 5.86
C ALA A 166 -0.73 -3.11 6.35
N LEU A 167 0.37 -2.92 7.06
CA LEU A 167 1.27 -4.00 7.49
C LEU A 167 0.86 -4.63 8.82
N THR A 168 0.40 -3.82 9.78
CA THR A 168 0.01 -4.29 11.13
C THR A 168 -1.49 -4.38 11.33
N GLY A 169 -2.30 -3.71 10.50
CA GLY A 169 -3.72 -3.50 10.75
C GLY A 169 -4.02 -2.44 11.82
N GLU A 170 -2.98 -1.89 12.48
CA GLU A 170 -3.15 -0.86 13.50
C GLU A 170 -3.26 0.52 12.86
N THR A 171 -4.18 1.34 13.38
CA THR A 171 -4.42 2.69 12.85
C THR A 171 -4.11 3.74 13.91
N PRO A 172 -2.82 3.98 14.26
CA PRO A 172 -2.47 5.01 15.23
C PRO A 172 -2.88 6.41 14.74
N TYR A 173 -2.91 6.62 13.42
CA TYR A 173 -3.31 7.87 12.78
C TYR A 173 -4.58 7.71 11.96
N HIS A 174 -5.39 8.77 11.96
CA HIS A 174 -6.62 8.80 11.19
C HIS A 174 -6.34 9.04 9.70
N LEU A 175 -6.26 7.95 8.93
CA LEU A 175 -5.85 7.97 7.53
C LEU A 175 -6.69 8.93 6.67
N GLY A 176 -8.01 8.94 6.82
CA GLY A 176 -8.87 9.89 6.10
C GLY A 176 -8.58 11.36 6.43
N ALA A 177 -8.20 11.68 7.67
CA ALA A 177 -7.79 13.03 8.05
C ALA A 177 -6.43 13.40 7.42
N LEU A 178 -5.51 12.44 7.27
CA LEU A 178 -4.25 12.65 6.57
C LEU A 178 -4.48 12.94 5.08
N VAL A 179 -5.37 12.19 4.42
CA VAL A 179 -5.78 12.47 3.03
C VAL A 179 -6.36 13.87 2.93
N ALA A 180 -7.35 14.21 3.77
CA ALA A 180 -8.01 15.52 3.73
C ALA A 180 -7.02 16.69 3.93
N ARG A 181 -6.09 16.57 4.89
CA ARG A 181 -5.00 17.55 5.10
C ARG A 181 -4.06 17.66 3.91
N ARG A 182 -3.74 16.53 3.29
CA ARG A 182 -2.82 16.54 2.15
C ARG A 182 -3.45 17.28 0.99
N LEU A 183 -4.71 16.98 0.69
CA LEU A 183 -5.48 17.64 -0.36
C LEU A 183 -5.66 19.13 -0.08
N SER A 184 -5.87 19.54 1.17
CA SER A 184 -5.99 20.97 1.50
C SER A 184 -4.72 21.78 1.25
N ASN A 185 -3.54 21.14 1.34
CA ASN A 185 -2.25 21.83 1.23
C ASN A 185 -1.68 21.87 -0.20
N LYS A 186 -2.17 21.04 -1.12
CA LYS A 186 -1.54 20.85 -2.44
C LYS A 186 -2.44 21.14 -3.64
N GLY A 187 -3.64 21.68 -3.41
CA GLY A 187 -4.52 22.09 -4.51
C GLY A 187 -5.05 20.91 -5.34
N PRO A 188 -5.75 21.19 -6.46
CA PRO A 188 -6.70 20.28 -7.12
C PRO A 188 -6.12 19.07 -7.87
N ILE A 189 -4.81 18.82 -7.81
CA ILE A 189 -4.12 18.12 -8.91
C ILE A 189 -4.14 16.59 -8.77
N TYR A 190 -4.45 16.02 -7.60
CA TYR A 190 -4.29 14.58 -7.39
C TYR A 190 -5.48 13.98 -6.66
N GLY A 191 -6.52 13.70 -7.43
CA GLY A 191 -7.72 13.10 -6.90
C GLY A 191 -8.47 12.26 -7.92
N GLY A 192 -7.84 11.63 -8.91
CA GLY A 192 -8.56 10.71 -9.82
C GLY A 192 -9.33 9.66 -9.02
N ILE A 193 -8.61 8.91 -8.21
CA ILE A 193 -9.17 7.86 -7.37
C ILE A 193 -10.11 8.45 -6.31
N ILE A 194 -9.65 9.49 -5.60
CA ILE A 194 -10.39 10.13 -4.51
C ILE A 194 -11.70 10.77 -5.03
N ALA A 195 -11.65 11.48 -6.15
CA ALA A 195 -12.80 12.12 -6.77
C ALA A 195 -13.77 11.13 -7.35
N SER A 196 -13.31 10.11 -8.08
CA SER A 196 -14.18 9.05 -8.58
C SER A 196 -14.91 8.34 -7.43
N ARG A 197 -14.22 8.08 -6.32
CA ARG A 197 -14.82 7.51 -5.11
C ARG A 197 -15.84 8.43 -4.44
N ILE A 198 -15.55 9.73 -4.35
CA ILE A 198 -16.48 10.73 -3.82
C ILE A 198 -17.72 10.88 -4.71
N LEU A 199 -17.55 10.95 -6.03
CA LEU A 199 -18.66 11.04 -6.99
C LEU A 199 -19.58 9.82 -6.88
N ALA A 200 -18.99 8.62 -6.86
CA ALA A 200 -19.73 7.38 -6.66
C ALA A 200 -20.49 7.37 -5.31
N ARG A 201 -19.86 7.86 -4.23
CA ARG A 201 -20.50 7.93 -2.91
C ARG A 201 -21.70 8.89 -2.87
N LEU A 202 -21.63 9.96 -3.65
CA LEU A 202 -22.65 11.01 -3.74
C LEU A 202 -23.69 10.75 -4.85
N ASP A 203 -23.57 9.63 -5.57
CA ASP A 203 -24.42 9.28 -6.72
C ASP A 203 -24.46 10.40 -7.78
N LEU A 204 -23.30 11.02 -8.04
CA LEU A 204 -23.15 12.08 -9.03
C LEU A 204 -22.62 11.51 -10.35
N PRO A 205 -23.18 11.93 -11.51
CA PRO A 205 -22.69 11.47 -12.80
C PRO A 205 -21.26 11.95 -13.08
N LEU A 206 -20.53 11.14 -13.84
CA LEU A 206 -19.26 11.54 -14.45
C LEU A 206 -19.52 12.57 -15.55
N ASP A 207 -18.64 13.56 -15.67
CA ASP A 207 -18.73 14.52 -16.77
C ASP A 207 -18.30 13.82 -18.08
N PRO A 208 -19.02 13.98 -19.21
CA PRO A 208 -18.64 13.33 -20.47
C PRO A 208 -17.24 13.68 -20.99
N THR A 209 -16.63 14.76 -20.50
CA THR A 209 -15.25 15.17 -20.83
C THR A 209 -14.19 14.50 -19.95
N ASP A 210 -14.60 13.65 -19.01
CA ASP A 210 -13.72 12.90 -18.15
C ASP A 210 -12.99 11.77 -18.88
N VAL A 211 -11.67 11.83 -18.88
CA VAL A 211 -10.81 10.80 -19.50
C VAL A 211 -10.71 9.61 -18.58
N GLU A 212 -10.96 8.40 -19.05
CA GLU A 212 -10.73 7.17 -18.28
C GLU A 212 -9.21 6.92 -18.05
N ILE A 213 -8.79 6.81 -16.80
CA ILE A 213 -7.54 6.21 -16.33
C ILE A 213 -7.70 4.69 -16.42
N PRO A 214 -6.92 4.03 -17.29
CA PRO A 214 -6.92 2.59 -17.38
C PRO A 214 -6.43 1.99 -16.05
N PRO A 215 -6.90 0.79 -15.67
CA PRO A 215 -6.32 0.04 -14.56
C PRO A 215 -4.91 -0.41 -14.95
N VAL A 216 -3.90 0.45 -14.75
CA VAL A 216 -2.51 0.10 -15.05
C VAL A 216 -2.01 -0.84 -13.96
N ARG A 217 -1.77 -2.09 -14.35
CA ARG A 217 -1.14 -3.13 -13.54
C ARG A 217 0.37 -3.02 -13.76
N LEU A 218 1.09 -2.57 -12.73
CA LEU A 218 2.56 -2.47 -12.66
C LEU A 218 3.22 -1.65 -13.80
N ASP A 219 3.57 -0.39 -13.51
CA ASP A 219 4.22 0.53 -14.46
C ASP A 219 5.74 0.34 -14.49
N ILE A 220 6.25 -0.56 -15.35
CA ILE A 220 7.70 -0.82 -15.48
C ILE A 220 8.48 0.46 -15.84
N ALA A 221 7.93 1.35 -16.66
CA ALA A 221 8.61 2.58 -17.05
C ALA A 221 8.85 3.48 -15.82
N ALA A 222 7.84 3.64 -14.96
CA ALA A 222 8.00 4.31 -13.68
C ALA A 222 9.01 3.60 -12.78
N MET A 223 8.98 2.27 -12.72
CA MET A 223 9.92 1.49 -11.89
C MET A 223 11.37 1.68 -12.32
N LYS A 224 11.64 1.74 -13.63
CA LYS A 224 12.96 2.11 -14.19
C LYS A 224 13.33 3.54 -13.83
N SER A 225 12.42 4.49 -14.04
CA SER A 225 12.64 5.90 -13.71
C SER A 225 12.98 6.13 -12.23
N HIS A 226 12.44 5.29 -11.35
CA HIS A 226 12.71 5.33 -9.91
C HIS A 226 13.83 4.39 -9.45
N GLN A 227 14.49 3.70 -10.39
CA GLN A 227 15.58 2.75 -10.12
C GLN A 227 15.18 1.62 -9.15
N PHE A 228 13.92 1.20 -9.20
CA PHE A 228 13.43 0.03 -8.45
C PHE A 228 13.85 -1.26 -9.13
N VAL A 229 14.00 -1.21 -10.45
CA VAL A 229 14.46 -2.28 -11.31
C VAL A 229 15.57 -1.74 -12.21
N THR A 230 16.30 -2.65 -12.84
CA THR A 230 17.37 -2.31 -13.79
C THR A 230 16.81 -1.69 -15.07
N ALA A 231 17.66 -1.00 -15.83
CA ALA A 231 17.25 -0.33 -17.07
C ALA A 231 16.83 -1.31 -18.19
N ASP A 232 17.41 -2.51 -18.18
CA ASP A 232 17.16 -3.61 -19.12
C ASP A 232 15.95 -4.49 -18.74
N SER A 233 15.36 -4.29 -17.56
CA SER A 233 14.19 -5.05 -17.11
C SER A 233 13.01 -4.99 -18.11
N SER A 234 12.35 -6.10 -18.38
CA SER A 234 11.13 -6.20 -19.19
C SER A 234 10.01 -6.87 -18.39
N MET A 235 8.79 -6.98 -18.93
CA MET A 235 7.71 -7.72 -18.26
C MET A 235 8.05 -9.20 -18.04
N ASP A 236 8.85 -9.78 -18.93
CA ASP A 236 9.25 -11.19 -18.88
C ASP A 236 10.53 -11.41 -18.06
N ASN A 237 11.29 -10.34 -17.80
CA ASN A 237 12.57 -10.38 -17.11
C ASN A 237 12.73 -9.15 -16.20
N ILE A 238 12.07 -9.18 -15.04
CA ILE A 238 12.16 -8.07 -14.07
C ILE A 238 13.33 -8.33 -13.12
N VAL A 239 14.36 -7.50 -13.19
CA VAL A 239 15.51 -7.54 -12.28
C VAL A 239 15.37 -6.42 -11.26
N TYR A 240 15.04 -6.80 -10.03
CA TYR A 240 14.78 -5.88 -8.93
C TYR A 240 16.06 -5.43 -8.22
N ARG A 241 16.13 -4.14 -7.88
CA ARG A 241 17.25 -3.52 -7.17
C ARG A 241 16.94 -3.41 -5.68
N MET A 242 17.62 -4.22 -4.87
CA MET A 242 17.54 -4.20 -3.42
C MET A 242 18.73 -3.44 -2.82
N LEU A 243 18.44 -2.36 -2.10
CA LEU A 243 19.45 -1.49 -1.49
C LEU A 243 19.56 -1.77 0.02
N PHE A 244 20.79 -1.80 0.53
CA PHE A 244 21.10 -1.99 1.95
C PHE A 244 21.57 -0.68 2.60
N ALA A 245 21.57 -0.63 3.93
CA ALA A 245 21.85 0.59 4.69
C ALA A 245 23.29 1.12 4.49
N ASP A 246 24.25 0.24 4.24
CA ASP A 246 25.64 0.56 3.88
C ASP A 246 25.78 1.14 2.46
N GLY A 247 24.71 1.10 1.66
CA GLY A 247 24.69 1.54 0.27
C GLY A 247 24.96 0.44 -0.74
N ASP A 248 25.20 -0.80 -0.28
CA ASP A 248 25.34 -1.93 -1.18
C ASP A 248 24.02 -2.28 -1.86
N GLU A 249 24.13 -2.85 -3.04
CA GLU A 249 22.99 -3.23 -3.85
C GLU A 249 23.07 -4.70 -4.26
N ARG A 250 21.91 -5.33 -4.37
CA ARG A 250 21.73 -6.66 -4.96
C ARG A 250 20.66 -6.62 -6.02
N GLU A 251 20.98 -7.24 -7.15
CA GLU A 251 20.04 -7.48 -8.22
C GLU A 251 19.39 -8.83 -8.00
N VAL A 252 18.07 -8.85 -8.00
CA VAL A 252 17.26 -10.04 -7.73
C VAL A 252 16.29 -10.25 -8.88
N LEU A 253 16.41 -11.38 -9.57
CA LEU A 253 15.50 -11.77 -10.63
C LEU A 253 14.13 -12.14 -10.03
N LEU A 254 13.06 -11.51 -10.51
CA LEU A 254 11.69 -11.84 -10.12
C LEU A 254 11.06 -12.87 -11.09
N PRO A 255 10.10 -13.70 -10.66
CA PRO A 255 9.39 -13.66 -9.38
C PRO A 255 10.16 -14.30 -8.21
N GLN A 256 10.05 -13.67 -7.04
CA GLN A 256 10.53 -14.17 -5.75
C GLN A 256 9.37 -14.11 -4.76
N THR A 257 8.62 -15.20 -4.63
CA THR A 257 7.34 -15.22 -3.88
C THR A 257 7.52 -14.77 -2.43
N ASP A 258 8.65 -15.13 -1.84
CA ASP A 258 9.03 -14.72 -0.49
C ASP A 258 9.24 -13.20 -0.37
N LEU A 259 9.84 -12.53 -1.36
CA LEU A 259 10.02 -11.06 -1.37
C LEU A 259 8.70 -10.29 -1.49
N PHE A 260 7.65 -10.91 -2.04
CA PHE A 260 6.30 -10.33 -2.10
C PHE A 260 5.43 -10.65 -0.89
N SER A 261 5.89 -11.53 0.00
CA SER A 261 5.12 -11.96 1.17
C SER A 261 5.15 -10.90 2.27
N VAL A 262 4.13 -10.05 2.36
CA VAL A 262 3.99 -9.01 3.41
C VAL A 262 3.60 -9.54 4.79
N GLY A 263 3.09 -10.78 4.86
CA GLY A 263 2.76 -11.45 6.12
C GLY A 263 3.97 -11.95 6.91
N ARG A 264 5.17 -11.88 6.33
CA ARG A 264 6.42 -12.28 6.99
C ARG A 264 6.92 -11.16 7.90
N LYS A 265 7.67 -11.53 8.94
CA LYS A 265 8.53 -10.61 9.70
C LYS A 265 9.94 -11.22 9.82
N PRO A 266 11.01 -10.40 9.77
CA PRO A 266 11.01 -8.95 9.58
C PRO A 266 10.66 -8.51 8.14
N TRP A 267 10.26 -7.24 7.96
CA TRP A 267 10.01 -6.64 6.64
C TRP A 267 11.28 -6.13 5.93
N SER A 268 12.43 -6.60 6.37
CA SER A 268 13.74 -6.44 5.75
C SER A 268 14.43 -7.79 5.62
N ARG A 269 15.56 -7.81 4.91
CA ARG A 269 16.51 -8.90 4.89
C ARG A 269 17.91 -8.38 5.13
N SER A 270 18.71 -9.22 5.78
CA SER A 270 20.15 -9.04 5.81
C SER A 270 20.75 -9.35 4.44
N LYS A 271 21.96 -8.86 4.22
CA LYS A 271 22.70 -9.09 2.98
C LYS A 271 23.06 -10.56 2.81
N GLU A 272 23.45 -11.19 3.92
CA GLU A 272 23.82 -12.60 4.01
C GLU A 272 22.64 -13.49 3.63
N GLU A 273 21.44 -13.20 4.14
CA GLU A 273 20.22 -13.94 3.81
C GLU A 273 19.90 -13.89 2.31
N VAL A 274 20.07 -12.73 1.68
CA VAL A 274 19.83 -12.55 0.24
C VAL A 274 20.92 -13.27 -0.57
N ASP A 275 22.18 -13.15 -0.17
CA ASP A 275 23.30 -13.81 -0.85
C ASP A 275 23.19 -15.34 -0.79
N GLU A 276 22.75 -15.90 0.33
CA GLU A 276 22.48 -17.33 0.48
C GLU A 276 21.33 -17.80 -0.41
N GLN A 277 20.23 -17.04 -0.45
CA GLN A 277 19.10 -17.35 -1.34
C GLN A 277 19.50 -17.34 -2.81
N LEU A 278 20.26 -16.31 -3.23
CA LEU A 278 20.73 -16.20 -4.62
C LEU A 278 21.67 -17.34 -5.01
N LYS A 279 22.54 -17.79 -4.08
CA LYS A 279 23.38 -18.98 -4.30
C LYS A 279 22.55 -20.23 -4.52
N ILE A 280 21.59 -20.51 -3.64
CA ILE A 280 20.72 -21.69 -3.74
C ILE A 280 19.99 -21.71 -5.10
N GLN A 281 19.48 -20.56 -5.54
CA GLN A 281 18.81 -20.46 -6.84
C GLN A 281 19.76 -20.65 -8.02
N GLY A 282 20.98 -20.11 -7.95
CA GLY A 282 22.02 -20.35 -8.94
C GLY A 282 22.38 -21.84 -9.07
N PHE A 283 22.47 -22.56 -7.95
CA PHE A 283 22.71 -24.01 -7.95
C PHE A 283 21.57 -24.79 -8.61
N HIS A 284 20.31 -24.45 -8.32
CA HIS A 284 19.17 -25.13 -8.96
C HIS A 284 19.10 -24.88 -10.46
N GLN A 285 19.36 -23.65 -10.91
CA GLN A 285 19.39 -23.34 -12.35
C GLN A 285 20.49 -24.09 -13.12
N GLN A 286 21.64 -24.34 -12.48
CA GLN A 286 22.72 -25.11 -13.10
C GLN A 286 22.35 -26.59 -13.24
N HIS A 287 21.80 -27.21 -12.19
CA HIS A 287 21.42 -28.62 -12.24
C HIS A 287 20.23 -28.91 -13.18
N ASP A 288 19.22 -28.04 -13.22
CA ASP A 288 18.09 -28.21 -14.14
C ASP A 288 18.50 -28.06 -15.62
N SER A 289 19.64 -27.41 -15.90
CA SER A 289 20.19 -27.26 -17.25
C SER A 289 21.07 -28.43 -17.71
N GLU A 290 21.64 -29.19 -16.77
CA GLU A 290 22.51 -30.35 -17.05
C GLU A 290 21.72 -31.65 -17.21
N ASP A 291 20.53 -31.77 -16.59
CA ASP A 291 19.64 -32.94 -16.70
C ASP A 291 18.56 -32.80 -17.78
N ALA A 292 18.58 -31.73 -18.58
CA ALA A 292 17.78 -31.63 -19.78
C ALA A 292 18.35 -32.59 -20.83
N GLU A 293 17.88 -33.84 -20.83
CA GLU A 293 18.17 -34.78 -21.91
C GLU A 293 17.91 -34.07 -23.26
N PRO A 294 18.88 -34.06 -24.18
CA PRO A 294 18.66 -33.53 -25.51
C PRO A 294 17.62 -34.42 -26.18
N SER A 295 16.37 -33.97 -26.21
CA SER A 295 15.33 -34.54 -27.05
C SER A 295 15.75 -34.34 -28.50
N TYR A 296 16.45 -35.34 -29.03
CA TYR A 296 16.70 -35.46 -30.45
C TYR A 296 15.37 -35.75 -31.15
N ASP A 297 15.14 -34.97 -32.21
CA ASP A 297 14.26 -35.24 -33.35
C ASP A 297 12.86 -34.59 -33.33
N TYR A 298 12.69 -33.48 -34.06
CA TYR A 298 12.28 -33.52 -35.47
C TYR A 298 12.17 -32.09 -36.02
N THR A 299 12.76 -31.87 -37.18
CA THR A 299 12.69 -30.62 -37.93
C THR A 299 11.28 -30.39 -38.47
N VAL A 300 10.62 -29.32 -38.05
CA VAL A 300 9.45 -28.77 -38.77
C VAL A 300 9.79 -27.35 -39.20
N THR A 301 10.08 -27.20 -40.48
CA THR A 301 10.28 -25.93 -41.18
C THR A 301 8.93 -25.50 -41.73
N TYR A 302 8.42 -24.32 -41.37
CA TYR A 302 7.42 -23.56 -42.15
C TYR A 302 7.44 -22.06 -41.75
N PRO A 303 6.91 -21.14 -42.59
CA PRO A 303 7.69 -20.02 -43.10
C PRO A 303 7.33 -18.66 -42.49
N VAL A 304 8.20 -17.71 -42.82
CA VAL A 304 8.16 -16.25 -42.68
C VAL A 304 6.78 -15.61 -42.92
N ALA A 305 6.30 -14.86 -41.92
CA ALA A 305 5.52 -13.61 -41.96
C ALA A 305 4.97 -13.40 -40.51
N SER A 306 4.98 -12.26 -39.84
CA SER A 306 4.92 -10.86 -40.24
C SER A 306 5.52 -9.98 -39.14
N SER A 307 6.16 -8.90 -39.59
CA SER A 307 6.54 -7.74 -38.80
C SER A 307 5.34 -7.12 -38.08
N SER A 308 5.41 -6.99 -36.75
CA SER A 308 4.56 -6.07 -36.00
C SER A 308 5.46 -5.00 -35.36
N THR A 309 5.55 -3.87 -36.05
CA THR A 309 6.09 -2.61 -35.55
C THR A 309 5.21 -2.11 -34.41
N TYR A 310 5.67 -2.24 -33.17
CA TYR A 310 5.16 -1.40 -32.09
C TYR A 310 5.70 0.01 -32.29
N LEU A 311 4.82 0.91 -32.72
CA LEU A 311 5.04 2.35 -32.69
C LEU A 311 5.13 2.80 -31.23
N GLU A 312 6.27 3.35 -30.84
CA GLU A 312 6.36 4.27 -29.71
C GLU A 312 5.40 5.45 -29.93
N PRO A 313 4.63 5.86 -28.91
CA PRO A 313 4.25 7.25 -28.76
C PRO A 313 5.11 7.85 -27.66
N GLY A 314 6.19 8.50 -28.09
CA GLY A 314 6.77 9.58 -27.31
C GLY A 314 5.71 10.64 -27.04
N ARG A 315 5.28 10.76 -25.79
CA ARG A 315 4.57 11.95 -25.30
C ARG A 315 5.08 12.31 -23.91
N SER A 316 6.06 13.20 -23.93
CA SER A 316 6.35 14.09 -22.82
C SER A 316 5.10 14.92 -22.52
N SER A 317 4.45 14.65 -21.38
CA SER A 317 3.32 15.44 -20.87
C SER A 317 3.86 16.53 -19.95
N SER A 318 4.22 17.68 -20.51
CA SER A 318 4.53 18.88 -19.75
C SER A 318 3.23 19.58 -19.38
N TYR A 319 2.65 19.24 -18.23
CA TYR A 319 1.48 19.92 -17.69
C TYR A 319 1.94 21.19 -16.96
N TYR A 320 2.11 22.30 -17.70
CA TYR A 320 2.21 23.63 -17.10
C TYR A 320 0.79 24.11 -16.78
N GLY A 321 0.48 24.17 -15.49
CA GLY A 321 -0.76 24.78 -14.99
C GLY A 321 -0.50 26.21 -14.56
N ASP A 322 -1.07 27.16 -15.30
CA ASP A 322 -1.08 28.58 -15.00
C ASP A 322 -1.59 28.88 -13.58
N THR A 323 -0.84 29.73 -12.88
CA THR A 323 -1.22 30.31 -11.59
C THR A 323 -2.25 31.43 -11.83
N THR A 324 -3.54 31.12 -11.74
CA THR A 324 -4.59 32.16 -11.69
C THR A 324 -4.91 32.53 -10.24
N SER A 325 -4.83 33.84 -9.96
CA SER A 325 -5.16 34.46 -8.68
C SER A 325 -6.59 34.20 -8.24
N TRP A 326 -6.76 34.05 -6.92
CA TRP A 326 -7.99 33.67 -6.24
C TRP A 326 -9.02 34.80 -6.14
N GLY A 327 -10.29 34.49 -6.41
CA GLY A 327 -11.43 35.34 -6.03
C GLY A 327 -11.99 35.00 -4.63
N PRO A 328 -12.80 35.88 -4.01
CA PRO A 328 -13.38 35.67 -2.69
C PRO A 328 -14.40 34.53 -2.66
N TRP A 329 -14.61 33.98 -1.46
CA TRP A 329 -15.63 32.97 -1.18
C TRP A 329 -16.93 33.67 -0.80
N GLU A 330 -17.84 33.83 -1.76
CA GLU A 330 -19.27 34.05 -1.49
C GLU A 330 -20.02 32.71 -1.53
#